data_AF-A0A1G9RXN2-F1
#
_entry.id   AF-A0A1G9RXN2-F1
#
_cell.length_a   1.000
_cell.length_b   1.000
_cell.length_c   1.000
_cell.angle_alpha   90.00
_cell.angle_beta   90.00
_cell.angle_gamma   90.00
#
_symmetry.space_group_name_H-M   'P 1'
#
loop_
_entity.id
_entity.type
_entity.pdbx_description
1 polymer ?
#
loop_
_entity_poly.entity_id
_entity_poly.type
_entity_poly.pdbx_seq_one_letter_code
_entity_poly.pdbx_strand_id
1 'polypeptide(L)'
;MARVKVLNEVKSSEIFENVGSWDLCLQEVLYVYDEGNPEEGFRFIYRKENGNLQAARGQARIPSLDKAEKLIEEARNRGWGNNKY
;
A
#
# COMPACT_ATOMS: atom_id res chain seq x y z
N MET A 1 9.07 -18.74 1.43
CA MET A 1 9.02 -17.32 1.84
C MET A 1 8.59 -16.48 0.65
N ALA A 2 8.03 -15.30 0.89
CA ALA A 2 7.67 -14.36 -0.17
C ALA A 2 8.33 -13.01 0.12
N ARG A 3 9.21 -12.56 -0.77
CA ARG A 3 9.79 -11.21 -0.72
C ARG A 3 8.84 -10.26 -1.42
N VAL A 4 8.50 -9.15 -0.77
CA VAL A 4 7.65 -8.12 -1.38
C VAL A 4 8.53 -7.01 -1.94
N LYS A 5 8.42 -6.75 -3.24
CA LYS A 5 9.01 -5.57 -3.89
C LYS A 5 7.92 -4.50 -4.03
N VAL A 6 8.14 -3.32 -3.47
CA VAL A 6 7.24 -2.18 -3.67
C VAL A 6 7.55 -1.56 -5.02
N LEU A 7 6.55 -1.47 -5.89
CA LEU A 7 6.65 -0.84 -7.20
C LEU A 7 6.26 0.64 -7.09
N ASN A 8 5.10 0.90 -6.49
CA ASN A 8 4.55 2.23 -6.29
C ASN A 8 3.86 2.35 -4.91
N GLU A 9 3.69 3.58 -4.43
CA GLU A 9 3.10 3.87 -3.12
C GLU A 9 2.32 5.19 -3.12
N VAL A 10 1.08 5.15 -2.64
CA VAL A 10 0.31 6.34 -2.25
C VAL A 10 0.31 6.44 -0.73
N LYS A 11 0.61 7.62 -0.19
CA LYS A 11 0.60 7.90 1.23
C LYS A 11 -0.63 8.69 1.64
N SER A 12 -1.21 8.37 2.79
CA SER A 12 -2.32 9.16 3.33
C SER A 12 -1.91 10.60 3.61
N SER A 13 -0.64 10.85 3.96
CA SER A 13 -0.12 12.20 4.16
C SER A 13 -0.07 13.05 2.89
N GLU A 14 -0.13 12.44 1.69
CA GLU A 14 -0.19 13.16 0.41
C GLU A 14 -1.62 13.62 0.08
N ILE A 15 -2.62 13.03 0.72
CA ILE A 15 -4.05 13.25 0.41
C ILE A 15 -4.75 14.01 1.54
N PHE A 16 -4.39 13.73 2.80
CA PHE A 16 -5.08 14.25 3.98
C PHE A 16 -4.18 15.19 4.79
N GLU A 17 -4.69 16.37 5.13
CA GLU A 17 -3.96 17.38 5.91
C GLU A 17 -3.69 16.95 7.37
N ASN A 18 -4.59 16.16 7.95
CA ASN A 18 -4.51 15.70 9.35
C ASN A 18 -4.22 14.20 9.43
N VAL A 19 -2.97 13.83 9.16
CA VAL A 19 -2.47 12.48 9.43
C VAL A 19 -1.88 12.40 10.85
N GLY A 20 -2.15 11.29 11.55
CA GLY A 20 -1.50 11.01 12.83
C GLY A 20 -0.03 10.64 12.64
N SER A 21 0.65 10.25 13.72
CA SER A 21 2.07 9.84 13.66
C SER A 21 2.37 8.67 12.72
N TRP A 22 1.34 7.93 12.27
CA TRP A 22 1.51 6.81 11.36
C TRP A 22 0.78 7.11 10.06
N ASP A 23 1.47 6.85 8.97
CA ASP A 23 0.99 7.11 7.63
C ASP A 23 0.46 5.82 7.01
N LEU A 24 -0.83 5.80 6.66
CA LEU A 24 -1.45 4.67 5.99
C LEU A 24 -1.12 4.77 4.50
N CYS A 25 -0.49 3.73 3.95
CA CYS A 25 -0.09 3.69 2.56
C CYS A 25 -0.82 2.58 1.81
N LEU A 26 -1.19 2.84 0.55
CA LEU A 26 -1.53 1.82 -0.43
C LEU A 26 -0.30 1.57 -1.30
N GLN A 27 0.17 0.33 -1.36
CA GLN A 27 1.32 -0.07 -2.18
C GLN A 27 0.88 -0.96 -3.32
N GLU A 28 1.35 -0.65 -4.52
CA GLU A 28 1.43 -1.60 -5.63
C GLU A 28 2.71 -2.42 -5.45
N VAL A 29 2.59 -3.73 -5.46
CA VAL A 29 3.66 -4.64 -5.09
C VAL A 29 3.78 -5.81 -6.04
N LEU A 30 5.01 -6.35 -6.12
CA LEU A 30 5.29 -7.65 -6.70
C LEU A 30 5.64 -8.63 -5.57
N TYR A 31 4.82 -9.66 -5.40
CA TYR A 31 5.07 -10.80 -4.53
C TYR A 31 6.01 -11.77 -5.24
N VAL A 32 7.26 -11.84 -4.78
CA VAL A 32 8.27 -12.76 -5.29
C VAL A 32 8.32 -13.96 -4.36
N TYR A 33 7.73 -15.06 -4.81
CA TYR A 33 7.76 -16.34 -4.11
C TYR A 33 9.07 -17.09 -4.41
N ASP A 34 9.53 -17.91 -3.47
CA ASP A 34 10.72 -18.75 -3.68
C ASP A 34 10.53 -19.76 -4.81
N GLU A 35 9.29 -20.21 -5.02
CA GLU A 35 8.87 -21.10 -6.09
C GLU A 35 7.62 -20.53 -6.77
N GLY A 36 7.57 -20.58 -8.10
CA GLY A 36 6.47 -20.04 -8.91
C GLY A 36 6.76 -18.69 -9.54
N ASN A 37 5.75 -18.15 -10.23
CA ASN A 37 5.85 -16.85 -10.88
C ASN A 37 5.60 -15.73 -9.88
N PRO A 38 6.31 -14.60 -10.00
CA PRO A 38 5.96 -13.40 -9.25
C PRO A 38 4.53 -12.94 -9.56
N GLU A 39 3.83 -12.47 -8.54
CA GLU A 39 2.45 -11.98 -8.68
C GLU A 39 2.36 -10.49 -8.34
N GLU A 40 1.74 -9.71 -9.22
CA GLU A 40 1.43 -8.32 -8.95
C GLU A 40 0.18 -8.18 -8.07
N GLY A 41 0.13 -7.16 -7.23
CA GLY A 41 -1.03 -6.90 -6.41
C GLY A 41 -0.93 -5.63 -5.59
N PHE A 42 -1.86 -5.47 -4.66
CA PHE A 42 -1.97 -4.29 -3.80
C PHE A 42 -2.01 -4.69 -2.33
N ARG A 43 -1.50 -3.82 -1.46
CA ARG A 43 -1.67 -3.96 -0.02
C ARG A 43 -1.71 -2.63 0.70
N PHE A 44 -2.39 -2.61 1.84
CA PHE A 44 -2.30 -1.53 2.81
C PHE A 44 -1.20 -1.79 3.83
N ILE A 45 -0.47 -0.75 4.22
CA ILE A 45 0.57 -0.82 5.25
C ILE A 45 0.70 0.51 6.00
N TYR A 46 1.18 0.48 7.23
CA TYR A 46 1.57 1.69 7.95
C TYR A 46 3.08 1.93 7.86
N ARG A 47 3.44 3.18 7.59
CA ARG A 47 4.80 3.70 7.80
C ARG A 47 4.86 4.53 9.07
N LYS A 48 5.98 4.40 9.78
CA LYS A 48 6.35 5.30 10.87
C LYS A 48 6.84 6.64 10.28
N GLU A 49 6.88 7.68 11.10
CA GLU A 49 7.40 9.01 10.73
C GLU A 49 8.81 8.96 10.12
N ASN A 50 9.64 8.02 10.56
CA ASN A 50 10.99 7.82 10.01
C ASN A 50 11.02 7.01 8.69
N GLY A 51 9.86 6.77 8.07
CA GLY A 51 9.71 6.03 6.82
C GLY A 51 9.82 4.50 6.96
N ASN A 52 10.18 3.97 8.14
CA ASN A 52 10.29 2.54 8.35
C ASN A 52 8.93 1.86 8.34
N LEU A 53 8.88 0.65 7.78
CA LEU A 53 7.67 -0.17 7.77
C LEU A 53 7.32 -0.60 9.18
N GLN A 54 6.04 -0.44 9.54
CA GLN A 54 5.48 -1.16 10.65
C GLN A 54 4.87 -2.46 10.13
N ALA A 55 5.62 -3.55 10.27
CA ALA A 55 5.13 -4.89 9.95
C ALA A 55 4.10 -5.33 10.98
N ALA A 56 2.89 -4.77 10.93
CA ALA A 56 1.73 -5.33 11.58
C ALA A 56 1.32 -6.61 10.82
N ARG A 57 2.13 -7.68 10.92
CA ARG A 57 1.90 -9.06 10.46
C ARG A 57 0.86 -9.26 9.33
N GLY A 58 0.97 -8.51 8.22
CA GLY A 58 0.09 -8.64 7.06
C GLY A 58 -1.34 -8.06 7.21
N GLN A 59 -1.69 -7.41 8.32
CA GLN A 59 -2.99 -6.78 8.53
C GLN A 59 -2.83 -5.32 8.94
N ALA A 60 -3.25 -4.40 8.07
CA ALA A 60 -3.36 -2.99 8.40
C ALA A 60 -4.80 -2.67 8.84
N ARG A 61 -4.97 -2.08 10.02
CA ARG A 61 -6.25 -1.48 10.41
C ARG A 61 -6.50 -0.24 9.55
N ILE A 62 -7.53 -0.26 8.73
CA ILE A 62 -7.94 0.93 7.97
C ILE A 62 -8.98 1.71 8.79
N PRO A 63 -8.77 3.01 9.10
CA PRO A 63 -9.64 3.74 10.02
C PRO A 63 -11.07 3.98 9.50
N SER A 64 -11.24 4.08 8.18
CA SER A 64 -12.53 4.26 7.51
C SER A 64 -12.45 3.78 6.06
N LEU A 65 -13.58 3.38 5.49
CA LEU A 65 -13.64 3.01 4.07
C LEU A 65 -13.34 4.21 3.15
N ASP A 66 -13.79 5.42 3.51
CA ASP A 66 -13.45 6.66 2.77
C ASP A 66 -11.93 6.85 2.62
N LYS A 67 -11.14 6.51 3.66
CA LYS A 67 -9.67 6.56 3.55
C LYS A 67 -9.12 5.50 2.60
N ALA A 68 -9.68 4.29 2.61
CA ALA A 68 -9.28 3.25 1.65
C ALA A 68 -9.62 3.69 0.22
N GLU A 69 -10.84 4.18 -0.01
CA GLU A 69 -11.35 4.60 -1.31
C GLU A 69 -10.49 5.71 -1.91
N LYS A 70 -10.21 6.77 -1.15
CA LYS A 70 -9.36 7.88 -1.63
C LYS A 70 -7.94 7.44 -1.99
N LEU A 71 -7.35 6.52 -1.22
CA LEU A 71 -6.03 5.96 -1.56
C LEU A 71 -6.09 5.15 -2.86
N ILE A 72 -7.15 4.36 -3.07
CA ILE A 72 -7.38 3.57 -4.28
C ILE A 72 -7.65 4.48 -5.49
N GLU A 73 -8.46 5.52 -5.32
CA GLU A 73 -8.73 6.54 -6.34
C GLU A 73 -7.44 7.24 -6.76
N GLU A 74 -6.63 7.67 -5.80
CA GLU A 74 -5.34 8.30 -6.10
C GLU A 74 -4.39 7.36 -6.84
N ALA A 75 -4.32 6.09 -6.44
CA ALA A 75 -3.53 5.08 -7.16
C ALA A 75 -4.02 4.91 -8.62
N ARG A 76 -5.34 4.89 -8.83
CA ARG A 76 -5.94 4.84 -10.18
C ARG A 76 -5.68 6.11 -10.98
N ASN A 77 -5.74 7.30 -10.35
CA ASN A 77 -5.41 8.58 -10.98
C ASN A 77 -3.94 8.64 -11.43
N ARG A 78 -3.04 8.00 -10.68
CA ARG A 78 -1.62 7.80 -11.05
C ARG A 78 -1.41 6.72 -12.12
N GLY A 79 -2.48 6.08 -12.58
CA GLY A 79 -2.46 5.09 -13.67
C GLY A 79 -2.18 3.65 -13.23
N TRP A 80 -2.21 3.34 -11.94
CA TRP A 80 -1.89 1.99 -11.41
C TRP A 80 -3.12 1.08 -11.44
N GLY A 81 -2.91 -0.24 -11.35
CA GLY A 81 -4.01 -1.20 -11.14
C GLY A 81 -4.91 -1.46 -12.34
N ASN A 82 -4.47 -1.11 -13.56
CA ASN A 82 -5.15 -1.46 -14.81
C ASN A 82 -4.85 -2.91 -15.28
N ASN A 83 -4.30 -3.74 -14.39
CA ASN A 83 -3.98 -5.13 -14.70
C ASN A 83 -5.27 -5.91 -14.95
N LYS A 84 -5.43 -6.37 -16.20
CA LYS A 84 -6.49 -7.29 -16.58
C LYS A 84 -6.08 -8.67 -16.12
N TYR A 85 -6.79 -9.20 -15.11
CA TYR A 85 -6.75 -10.63 -14.80
C TYR A 85 -7.20 -11.46 -16.00
#